data_AF-A0A7J6UA30-F1
#
_entry.id   AF-A0A7J6UA30-F1
#
_cell.length_a   1.000
_cell.length_b   1.000
_cell.length_c   1.000
_cell.angle_alpha   90.00
_cell.angle_beta   90.00
_cell.angle_gamma   90.00
#
_symmetry.space_group_name_H-M   'P 1'
#
loop_
_entity.id
_entity.type
_entity.pdbx_description
1 polymer ?
#
loop_
_entity_poly.entity_id
_entity_poly.type
_entity_poly.pdbx_seq_one_letter_code
_entity_poly.pdbx_strand_id
1 'polypeptide(L)'
;MLGWPQATCASNVVVSDDNTELTVDREVDTGIQKVHLPLPAVMSADLRLNTPRYATLPNLMKAKKKPIEVIPAESLGVDLQSHLQVTSVEEPPARKAGVIL
;
A
#
# COMPACT_ATOMS: atom_id res chain seq x y z
N MET A 1 14.73 9.55 3.88
CA MET A 1 13.80 9.04 2.85
C MET A 1 14.53 8.90 1.52
N LEU A 2 14.02 8.09 0.59
CA LEU A 2 14.72 7.71 -0.66
C LEU A 2 14.71 8.80 -1.75
N GLY A 3 13.84 9.81 -1.66
CA GLY A 3 13.73 10.86 -2.69
C GLY A 3 13.20 10.36 -4.03
N TRP A 4 12.56 9.19 -4.06
CA TRP A 4 12.05 8.58 -5.29
C TRP A 4 10.70 9.16 -5.72
N PRO A 5 10.41 9.17 -7.03
CA PRO A 5 9.07 9.47 -7.53
C PRO A 5 8.02 8.51 -6.93
N GLN A 6 6.79 9.01 -6.73
CA GLN A 6 5.73 8.24 -6.09
C GLN A 6 4.40 8.23 -6.87
N ALA A 7 3.71 7.09 -6.84
CA ALA A 7 2.31 6.96 -7.25
C ALA A 7 1.44 6.43 -6.11
N THR A 8 0.66 7.30 -5.46
CA THR A 8 -0.31 6.85 -4.45
C THR A 8 -1.67 6.51 -5.07
N CYS A 9 -2.44 5.64 -4.42
CA CYS A 9 -3.78 5.19 -4.85
C CYS A 9 -3.80 4.63 -6.29
N ALA A 10 -2.82 3.79 -6.65
CA ALA A 10 -2.71 3.22 -7.99
C ALA A 10 -3.84 2.20 -8.25
N SER A 11 -4.67 2.42 -9.28
CA SER A 11 -5.71 1.49 -9.74
C SER A 11 -5.38 0.79 -11.06
N ASN A 12 -4.32 1.20 -11.75
CA ASN A 12 -3.74 0.48 -12.88
C ASN A 12 -2.24 0.82 -13.01
N VAL A 13 -1.42 -0.15 -13.42
CA VAL A 13 0.03 0.01 -13.57
C VAL A 13 0.49 -0.67 -14.85
N VAL A 14 1.19 0.07 -15.71
CA VAL A 14 1.86 -0.44 -16.90
C VAL A 14 3.35 -0.12 -16.79
N VAL A 15 4.19 -1.15 -16.89
CA VAL A 15 5.65 -1.01 -16.92
C VAL A 15 6.08 -0.87 -18.39
N SER A 16 7.02 0.02 -18.69
CA SER A 16 7.58 0.14 -20.03
C SER A 16 8.34 -1.12 -20.45
N ASP A 17 8.41 -1.42 -21.75
CA ASP A 17 9.06 -2.64 -22.27
C ASP A 17 10.55 -2.74 -21.90
N ASP A 18 11.22 -1.59 -21.76
CA ASP A 18 12.61 -1.47 -21.34
C ASP A 18 12.80 -1.42 -19.81
N ASN A 19 11.71 -1.52 -19.04
CA ASN A 19 11.67 -1.46 -17.57
C ASN A 19 12.31 -0.20 -16.96
N THR A 20 12.22 0.94 -17.65
CA THR A 20 12.77 2.21 -17.16
C THR A 20 11.70 3.13 -16.57
N GLU A 21 10.43 2.94 -16.93
CA GLU A 21 9.33 3.83 -16.56
C GLU A 21 8.05 3.08 -16.19
N LEU A 22 7.20 3.76 -15.43
CA LEU A 22 5.86 3.33 -15.06
C LEU A 22 4.84 4.33 -15.58
N THR A 23 3.76 3.82 -16.18
CA THR A 23 2.52 4.57 -16.39
C THR A 23 1.50 4.08 -15.38
N VAL A 24 1.02 4.97 -14.51
CA VAL A 24 0.12 4.62 -13.40
C VAL A 24 -1.15 5.45 -13.48
N ASP A 25 -2.30 4.79 -13.38
CA ASP A 25 -3.58 5.46 -13.17
C ASP A 25 -3.84 5.55 -11.65
N ARG A 26 -4.05 6.76 -11.14
CA ARG A 26 -4.28 7.04 -9.72
C ARG A 26 -5.73 7.44 -9.50
N GLU A 27 -6.35 6.87 -8.48
CA GLU A 27 -7.65 7.32 -7.98
C GLU A 27 -7.46 8.60 -7.17
N VAL A 28 -8.18 9.65 -7.57
CA VAL A 28 -8.27 10.94 -6.89
C VAL A 28 -9.74 11.32 -6.74
N ASP A 29 -10.05 12.26 -5.84
CA ASP A 29 -11.45 12.60 -5.53
C ASP A 29 -12.27 13.01 -6.76
N THR A 30 -11.62 13.60 -7.76
CA THR A 30 -12.26 14.06 -9.00
C THR A 30 -12.19 13.06 -10.16
N GLY A 31 -11.76 11.81 -9.92
CA GLY A 31 -11.68 10.76 -10.93
C GLY A 31 -10.30 10.11 -11.02
N ILE A 32 -9.80 9.92 -12.25
CA ILE A 32 -8.54 9.19 -12.51
C ILE A 32 -7.47 10.15 -13.04
N GLN A 33 -6.29 10.13 -12.42
CA GLN A 33 -5.10 10.85 -12.88
C GLN A 33 -4.05 9.87 -13.41
N LYS A 34 -3.72 9.96 -14.70
CA LYS A 34 -2.60 9.20 -15.29
C LYS A 34 -1.28 9.93 -15.06
N VAL A 35 -0.28 9.23 -14.53
CA VAL A 35 1.07 9.76 -14.26
C VAL A 35 2.15 8.87 -14.86
N HIS A 36 3.26 9.48 -15.27
CA HIS A 36 4.45 8.79 -15.78
C HIS A 36 5.61 9.02 -14.82
N LEU A 37 6.30 7.95 -14.42
CA LEU A 37 7.32 7.99 -13.38
C LEU A 37 8.55 7.17 -13.82
N PRO A 38 9.77 7.73 -13.75
CA PRO A 38 10.98 6.93 -13.98
C PRO A 38 11.21 5.97 -12.80
N LEU A 39 11.80 4.82 -13.09
CA LEU A 39 12.26 3.88 -12.08
C LEU A 39 13.67 4.27 -11.58
N PRO A 40 13.96 4.12 -10.27
CA PRO A 40 13.12 3.51 -9.24
C PRO A 40 12.01 4.43 -8.71
N ALA A 41 10.85 3.85 -8.39
CA ALA A 41 9.68 4.56 -7.89
C ALA A 41 9.03 3.83 -6.70
N VAL A 42 8.26 4.54 -5.88
CA VAL A 42 7.45 3.98 -4.79
C VAL A 42 5.97 4.08 -5.15
N MET A 43 5.18 3.05 -4.86
CA MET A 43 3.73 3.10 -5.10
C MET A 43 2.93 2.52 -3.94
N SER A 44 1.67 2.97 -3.81
CA SER A 44 0.66 2.34 -2.96
C SER A 44 -0.51 1.87 -3.82
N ALA A 45 -1.02 0.67 -3.58
CA ALA A 45 -2.13 0.10 -4.33
C ALA A 45 -3.49 0.61 -3.82
N ASP A 46 -4.37 0.98 -4.74
CA ASP A 46 -5.81 1.08 -4.49
C ASP A 46 -6.45 -0.32 -4.50
N LEU A 47 -7.59 -0.48 -3.83
CA LEU A 47 -8.40 -1.71 -3.87
C LEU A 47 -8.83 -2.11 -5.28
N ARG A 48 -8.95 -1.15 -6.21
CA ARG A 48 -9.33 -1.38 -7.61
C ARG A 48 -8.20 -1.93 -8.47
N LEU A 49 -6.96 -1.93 -7.97
CA LEU A 49 -5.79 -2.32 -8.75
C LEU A 49 -5.88 -3.75 -9.30
N ASN A 50 -6.33 -4.68 -8.46
CA ASN A 50 -6.52 -6.07 -8.82
C ASN A 50 -7.45 -6.80 -7.85
N THR A 51 -7.85 -8.01 -8.23
CA THR A 51 -8.49 -8.97 -7.31
C THR A 51 -7.42 -9.95 -6.83
N PRO A 52 -7.07 -9.96 -5.53
CA PRO A 52 -6.08 -10.90 -5.00
C PRO A 52 -6.50 -12.35 -5.26
N ARG A 53 -5.62 -13.13 -5.88
CA ARG A 53 -5.88 -14.56 -6.14
C ARG A 53 -5.79 -15.39 -4.86
N TYR A 54 -6.56 -16.47 -4.78
CA TYR A 54 -6.36 -17.48 -3.74
C TYR A 54 -5.00 -18.18 -3.87
N ALA A 55 -4.36 -18.43 -2.74
CA ALA A 55 -3.12 -19.20 -2.69
C ALA A 55 -3.43 -20.70 -2.81
N THR A 56 -2.79 -21.38 -3.75
CA THR A 56 -2.94 -22.84 -3.90
C THR A 56 -2.19 -23.58 -2.79
N LEU A 57 -2.69 -24.76 -2.40
CA LEU A 57 -2.05 -25.59 -1.36
C LEU A 57 -0.56 -25.88 -1.63
N PRO A 58 -0.12 -26.19 -2.87
CA PRO A 58 1.31 -26.34 -3.17
C PRO A 58 2.12 -25.06 -2.92
N ASN A 59 1.56 -23.90 -3.24
CA ASN A 59 2.23 -22.62 -3.01
C ASN A 59 2.29 -22.25 -1.52
N LEU A 60 1.26 -22.60 -0.74
CA LEU A 60 1.27 -22.43 0.71
C LEU A 60 2.38 -23.27 1.35
N MET A 61 2.51 -24.54 0.95
CA MET A 61 3.57 -25.43 1.44
C MET A 61 4.98 -24.93 1.06
N LYS A 62 5.15 -24.38 -0.15
CA LYS A 62 6.41 -23.74 -0.58
C LYS A 62 6.69 -22.46 0.22
N ALA A 63 5.69 -21.62 0.44
CA ALA A 63 5.83 -20.38 1.19
C ALA A 63 6.28 -20.63 2.63
N LYS A 64 5.73 -21.66 3.30
CA LYS A 64 6.14 -22.07 4.65
C LYS A 64 7.63 -22.45 4.75
N LYS A 65 8.23 -22.94 3.66
CA LYS A 65 9.65 -23.33 3.61
C LYS A 65 10.59 -22.17 3.28
N LYS A 66 10.07 -21.02 2.81
CA LYS A 66 10.92 -19.87 2.51
C LYS A 66 11.45 -19.30 3.82
N PRO A 67 12.76 -19.05 3.94
CA PRO A 67 13.31 -18.44 5.14
C PRO A 67 12.74 -17.03 5.32
N ILE A 68 12.33 -16.71 6.54
CA ILE A 68 11.95 -15.35 6.95
C ILE A 68 13.14 -14.81 7.72
N GLU A 69 13.83 -13.85 7.11
CA GLU A 69 14.92 -13.15 7.78
C GLU A 69 14.33 -12.18 8.81
N VAL A 70 14.83 -12.26 10.05
CA VAL A 70 14.44 -11.36 11.14
C VAL A 70 15.62 -10.44 11.41
N ILE A 71 15.49 -9.19 11.02
CA ILE A 71 16.51 -8.15 11.18
C ILE A 71 16.10 -7.25 12.35
N PRO A 72 16.87 -7.18 13.44
CA PRO A 72 16.62 -6.24 14.52
C PRO A 72 16.71 -4.81 14.01
N ALA A 73 15.78 -3.93 14.42
CA ALA A 73 15.76 -2.54 13.95
C ALA A 73 17.06 -1.79 14.30
N GLU A 74 17.67 -2.14 15.44
CA GLU A 74 18.94 -1.57 15.92
C GLU A 74 20.09 -1.80 14.93
N SER A 75 20.04 -2.89 14.17
CA SER A 75 21.06 -3.20 13.16
C SER A 75 20.99 -2.28 11.92
N LEU A 76 19.87 -1.59 11.73
CA LEU A 76 19.64 -0.68 10.60
C LEU A 76 19.96 0.79 10.94
N GLY A 77 20.36 1.08 12.19
CA GLY A 77 20.69 2.44 12.63
C GLY A 77 19.51 3.41 12.59
N VAL A 78 18.27 2.90 12.72
CA VAL A 78 17.05 3.71 12.72
C VAL A 78 16.62 4.03 14.15
N ASP A 79 16.21 5.27 14.39
CA ASP A 79 15.57 5.67 15.64
C ASP A 79 14.08 5.28 15.61
N LEU A 80 13.64 4.59 16.65
CA LEU A 80 12.25 4.14 16.84
C LEU A 80 11.47 5.03 17.82
N GLN A 81 12.06 6.12 18.29
CA GLN A 81 11.36 7.06 19.16
C GLN A 81 10.07 7.56 18.50
N SER A 82 8.93 7.29 19.14
CA SER A 82 7.65 7.85 18.70
C SER A 82 7.63 9.35 18.99
N HIS A 83 7.33 10.14 17.96
CA HIS A 83 7.05 11.58 18.11
C HIS A 83 5.55 11.87 18.30
N LEU A 84 4.72 10.83 18.42
CA LEU A 84 3.27 10.93 18.60
C LEU A 84 2.86 10.18 19.88
N GLN A 85 1.93 10.78 20.64
CA GLN A 85 1.32 10.17 21.82
C GLN A 85 -0.19 10.04 21.59
N VAL A 86 -0.71 8.81 21.71
CA VAL A 86 -2.16 8.56 21.71
C VAL A 86 -2.71 8.94 23.08
N THR A 87 -3.62 9.91 23.13
CA THR A 87 -4.19 10.43 24.40
C THR A 87 -5.41 9.64 24.86
N SER A 88 -6.30 9.28 23.94
CA SER A 88 -7.52 8.51 24.22
C SER A 88 -8.03 7.83 22.94
N VAL A 89 -8.86 6.80 23.12
CA VAL A 89 -9.58 6.11 22.05
C VAL A 89 -11.00 5.87 22.55
N GLU A 90 -11.99 6.35 21.81
CA GLU A 90 -13.41 6.27 22.17
C GLU A 90 -14.22 5.79 20.96
N GLU A 91 -15.35 5.13 21.23
CA GLU A 91 -16.26 4.74 20.16
C GLU A 91 -16.98 5.96 19.56
N PRO A 92 -17.21 6.00 18.24
CA PRO A 92 -18.01 7.07 17.65
C PRO A 92 -19.46 7.02 18.16
N PRO A 93 -20.18 8.14 18.17
CA PRO A 93 -21.56 8.19 18.65
C PRO A 93 -22.46 7.27 17.82
N ALA A 94 -23.36 6.54 18.50
CA ALA A 94 -24.33 5.68 17.84
C ALA A 94 -25.25 6.50 16.90
N ARG A 95 -25.52 5.94 15.71
CA ARG A 95 -26.45 6.54 14.74
C ARG A 95 -27.85 6.63 15.34
N LYS A 96 -28.52 7.77 15.19
CA LYS A 96 -29.93 7.93 15.60
C LYS A 96 -30.84 6.95 14.83
N ALA A 97 -31.87 6.44 15.51
CA ALA A 97 -32.88 5.59 14.87
C ALA A 97 -33.57 6.32 13.72
N GLY A 98 -33.85 5.59 12.63
CA GLY A 98 -34.67 6.10 11.52
C GLY A 98 -36.14 6.18 11.92
N VAL A 99 -36.93 6.92 11.13
CA VAL A 99 -38.39 6.98 11.25
C VAL A 99 -38.97 6.33 9.98
N ILE A 100 -39.97 5.46 10.16
CA ILE A 100 -40.80 4.97 9.04
C ILE A 100 -41.95 5.97 8.89
N LEU A 101 -42.08 6.59 7.71
CA LEU A 101 -43.20 7.46 7.36
C LEU A 101 -44.45 6.64 7.02
#